data_AF-A0A7Y0H9K2-F1
#
_entry.id   AF-A0A7Y0H9K2-F1
#
_cell.length_a   1.000
_cell.length_b   1.000
_cell.length_c   1.000
_cell.angle_alpha   90.00
_cell.angle_beta   90.00
_cell.angle_gamma   90.00
#
_symmetry.space_group_name_H-M   'P 1'
#
loop_
_entity.id
_entity.type
_entity.pdbx_description
1 polymer ?
#
loop_
_entity_poly.entity_id
_entity_poly.type
_entity_poly.pdbx_seq_one_letter_code
_entity_poly.pdbx_strand_id
1 'polypeptide(L)'
;MSLDNVEEQIPLLVAEIEAFSGQMRKQVGLLSSEAQQEMIKLTNDMQMEFEKKLSEIEDLSNALANTRCNDLSTQLIQKLALIRTYLHG
;
A
#
# COMPACT_ATOMS: atom_id res chain seq x y z
N MET A 1 17.03 2.24 -23.59
CA MET A 1 16.27 1.19 -22.87
C MET A 1 15.43 0.47 -23.92
N SER A 2 15.57 -0.86 -24.08
CA SER A 2 14.74 -1.63 -25.04
C SER A 2 13.32 -1.82 -24.48
N LEU A 3 12.33 -1.94 -25.36
CA LEU A 3 10.96 -2.31 -24.99
C LEU A 3 10.89 -3.71 -24.36
N ASP A 4 11.75 -4.65 -24.78
CA ASP A 4 11.85 -5.99 -24.18
C ASP A 4 12.24 -5.91 -22.69
N ASN A 5 13.22 -5.05 -22.38
CA ASN A 5 13.62 -4.82 -21.00
C ASN A 5 12.49 -4.16 -20.19
N VAL A 6 11.66 -3.33 -20.80
CA VAL A 6 10.48 -2.77 -20.09
C VAL A 6 9.42 -3.86 -19.87
N GLU A 7 9.21 -4.76 -20.83
CA GLU A 7 8.30 -5.90 -20.70
C GLU A 7 8.67 -6.81 -19.51
N GLU A 8 9.97 -7.07 -19.32
CA GLU A 8 10.48 -7.91 -18.23
C GLU A 8 10.42 -7.24 -16.86
N GLN A 9 10.61 -5.91 -16.80
CA GLN A 9 10.72 -5.18 -15.52
C GLN A 9 9.37 -4.79 -14.93
N ILE A 10 8.33 -4.56 -15.74
CA ILE A 10 7.01 -4.18 -15.22
C ILE A 10 6.43 -5.21 -14.24
N PRO A 11 6.45 -6.53 -14.51
CA PRO A 11 5.98 -7.54 -13.55
C PRO A 11 6.72 -7.50 -12.21
N LEU A 12 8.04 -7.26 -12.23
CA LEU A 12 8.84 -7.14 -11.01
C LEU A 12 8.40 -5.93 -10.19
N LEU A 13 8.22 -4.79 -10.85
CA LEU A 13 7.75 -3.56 -10.21
C LEU A 13 6.34 -3.72 -9.61
N VAL A 14 5.43 -4.42 -10.30
CA VAL A 14 4.10 -4.75 -9.78
C VAL A 14 4.20 -5.58 -8.50
N ALA A 15 5.05 -6.62 -8.50
CA ALA A 15 5.26 -7.45 -7.32
C ALA A 15 5.84 -6.66 -6.14
N GLU A 16 6.77 -5.73 -6.40
CA GLU A 16 7.34 -4.85 -5.37
C GLU A 16 6.28 -3.91 -4.77
N ILE A 17 5.39 -3.34 -5.60
CA ILE A 17 4.29 -2.49 -5.14
C ILE A 17 3.31 -3.27 -4.26
N GLU A 18 2.95 -4.49 -4.66
CA GLU A 18 2.06 -5.35 -3.89
C GLU A 18 2.69 -5.78 -2.56
N ALA A 19 3.99 -6.14 -2.58
CA ALA A 19 4.73 -6.48 -1.37
C ALA A 19 4.81 -5.28 -0.40
N PHE A 20 5.12 -4.09 -0.91
CA PHE A 20 5.14 -2.86 -0.13
C PHE A 20 3.78 -2.54 0.49
N SER A 21 2.69 -2.63 -0.29
CA SER A 21 1.32 -2.45 0.19
C SER A 21 0.95 -3.40 1.32
N GLY A 22 1.36 -4.68 1.21
CA GLY A 22 1.15 -5.68 2.26
C GLY A 22 1.96 -5.40 3.52
N GLN A 23 3.24 -5.02 3.37
CA GLN A 23 4.12 -4.70 4.49
C GLN A 23 3.63 -3.48 5.29
N MET A 24 3.21 -2.42 4.59
CA MET A 24 2.70 -1.21 5.23
C MET A 24 1.44 -1.50 6.07
N ARG A 25 0.49 -2.28 5.53
CA ARG A 25 -0.70 -2.71 6.28
C ARG A 25 -0.33 -3.49 7.54
N LYS A 26 0.62 -4.43 7.42
CA LYS A 26 1.09 -5.22 8.55
C LYS A 26 1.74 -4.35 9.62
N GLN A 27 2.63 -3.44 9.24
CA GLN A 27 3.32 -2.56 10.18
C GLN A 27 2.35 -1.61 10.90
N VAL A 28 1.42 -1.00 10.16
CA VAL A 28 0.40 -0.12 10.77
C VAL A 28 -0.53 -0.91 11.70
N GLY A 29 -0.93 -2.12 11.34
CA GLY A 29 -1.73 -2.98 12.22
C GLY A 29 -1.01 -3.37 13.51
N LEU A 30 0.31 -3.64 13.43
CA LEU A 30 1.13 -3.92 14.61
C LEU A 30 1.24 -2.68 15.51
N LEU A 31 1.62 -1.54 14.95
CA LEU A 31 1.70 -0.28 15.68
C LEU A 31 0.36 0.10 16.31
N SER A 32 -0.76 -0.17 15.63
CA SER A 32 -2.09 0.12 16.16
C SER A 32 -2.46 -0.77 17.33
N SER A 33 -2.09 -2.05 17.27
CA SER A 33 -2.25 -2.98 18.38
C SER A 33 -1.41 -2.58 19.60
N GLU A 34 -0.15 -2.18 19.38
CA GLU A 34 0.74 -1.69 20.44
C GLU A 34 0.22 -0.37 21.05
N ALA A 35 -0.23 0.56 20.21
CA ALA A 35 -0.80 1.83 20.60
C ALA A 35 -2.07 1.66 21.46
N GLN A 36 -2.95 0.72 21.11
CA GLN A 36 -4.13 0.39 21.91
C GLN A 36 -3.79 -0.16 23.31
N GLN A 37 -2.71 -0.94 23.45
CA GLN A 37 -2.27 -1.44 24.76
C GLN A 37 -1.79 -0.32 25.68
N GLU A 38 -1.09 0.68 25.11
CA GLU A 38 -0.59 1.83 25.86
C GLU A 38 -1.70 2.83 26.20
N MET A 39 -2.76 2.88 25.40
CA MET A 39 -3.90 3.78 25.57
C MET A 39 -4.63 3.60 26.91
N ILE A 40 -4.62 2.38 27.48
CA ILE A 40 -5.24 2.05 28.78
C ILE A 40 -4.65 2.90 29.93
N LYS A 41 -3.44 3.43 29.77
CA LYS A 41 -2.75 4.26 30.77
C LYS A 41 -3.15 5.74 30.71
N LEU A 42 -3.92 6.16 29.70
CA LEU A 42 -4.31 7.55 29.47
C LEU A 42 -5.61 7.91 30.20
N THR A 43 -5.85 9.21 30.38
CA THR A 43 -7.16 9.72 30.84
C THR A 43 -8.22 9.57 29.76
N ASN A 44 -9.51 9.50 30.12
CA ASN A 44 -10.60 9.28 29.15
C ASN A 44 -10.60 10.27 27.97
N ASP A 45 -10.33 11.56 28.23
CA ASP A 45 -10.28 12.58 27.17
C ASP A 45 -9.13 12.31 26.19
N MET A 46 -7.96 11.92 26.70
CA MET A 46 -6.81 11.55 25.89
C MET A 46 -7.04 10.23 25.14
N GLN A 47 -7.77 9.27 25.73
CA GLN A 47 -8.12 8.02 25.06
C GLN A 47 -8.99 8.29 23.82
N MET A 48 -10.04 9.10 23.93
CA MET A 48 -10.89 9.45 22.77
C MET A 48 -10.11 10.15 21.65
N GLU A 49 -9.26 11.13 22.00
CA GLU A 49 -8.43 11.80 21.00
C GLU A 49 -7.46 10.83 20.32
N PHE A 50 -6.89 9.91 21.10
CA PHE A 50 -5.96 8.91 20.61
C PHE A 50 -6.63 7.87 19.70
N GLU A 51 -7.81 7.35 20.07
CA GLU A 51 -8.61 6.45 19.22
C GLU A 51 -8.93 7.09 17.88
N LYS A 52 -9.34 8.37 17.89
CA LYS A 52 -9.60 9.12 16.66
C LYS A 52 -8.35 9.22 15.80
N LYS A 53 -7.20 9.58 16.39
CA LYS A 53 -5.93 9.69 15.67
C LYS A 53 -5.47 8.36 15.12
N LEU A 54 -5.69 7.28 15.86
CA LEU A 54 -5.32 5.93 15.43
C LEU A 54 -6.17 5.48 14.24
N SER A 55 -7.48 5.70 14.29
CA SER A 55 -8.39 5.45 13.16
C SER A 55 -7.98 6.25 11.93
N GLU A 56 -7.63 7.53 12.08
CA GLU A 56 -7.13 8.37 10.98
C GLU A 56 -5.87 7.78 10.33
N ILE A 57 -4.94 7.22 11.12
CA ILE A 57 -3.72 6.57 10.61
C ILE A 57 -4.05 5.27 9.86
N GLU A 58 -4.95 4.45 10.41
CA GLU A 58 -5.39 3.20 9.76
C GLU A 58 -6.09 3.49 8.42
N ASP A 59 -6.94 4.51 8.36
CA ASP A 59 -7.61 4.94 7.13
C ASP A 59 -6.62 5.42 6.07
N LEU A 60 -5.64 6.25 6.46
CA LEU A 60 -4.58 6.73 5.56
C LEU A 60 -3.73 5.57 5.03
N SER A 61 -3.37 4.62 5.90
CA SER A 61 -2.63 3.42 5.51
C SER A 61 -3.44 2.57 4.52
N ASN A 62 -4.73 2.38 4.79
CA ASN A 62 -5.63 1.66 3.89
C ASN A 62 -5.78 2.38 2.54
N ALA A 63 -5.89 3.71 2.51
CA ALA A 63 -5.96 4.48 1.29
C ALA A 63 -4.68 4.31 0.44
N LEU A 64 -3.51 4.40 1.06
CA LEU A 64 -2.23 4.19 0.37
C LEU A 64 -2.08 2.74 -0.14
N ALA A 65 -2.39 1.76 0.71
CA ALA A 65 -2.20 0.35 0.41
C ALA A 65 -3.19 -0.17 -0.64
N ASN A 66 -4.48 0.14 -0.48
CA ASN A 66 -5.53 -0.42 -1.31
C ASN A 66 -5.91 0.45 -2.50
N THR A 67 -5.82 1.76 -2.38
CA THR A 67 -6.19 2.64 -3.50
C THR A 67 -4.96 2.91 -4.32
N ARG A 68 -3.92 3.50 -3.73
CA ARG A 68 -2.79 4.01 -4.52
C ARG A 68 -1.92 2.91 -5.11
N CYS A 69 -1.57 1.89 -4.33
CA CYS A 69 -0.74 0.79 -4.82
C CYS A 69 -1.48 -0.08 -5.84
N ASN A 70 -2.75 -0.43 -5.60
CA ASN A 70 -3.53 -1.23 -6.55
C ASN A 70 -3.79 -0.46 -7.86
N ASP A 71 -4.09 0.84 -7.79
CA ASP A 71 -4.26 1.67 -8.98
C ASP A 71 -2.97 1.72 -9.81
N LEU A 72 -1.82 1.84 -9.15
CA LEU A 72 -0.52 1.87 -9.82
C LEU A 72 -0.20 0.52 -10.47
N SER A 73 -0.39 -0.59 -9.75
CA SER A 73 -0.23 -1.95 -10.29
C SER A 73 -1.14 -2.18 -11.50
N THR A 74 -2.40 -1.76 -11.43
CA THR A 74 -3.35 -1.87 -12.53
C THR A 74 -2.91 -1.08 -13.75
N GLN A 75 -2.46 0.17 -13.56
CA GLN A 75 -1.96 1.00 -14.65
C GLN A 75 -0.70 0.41 -15.30
N LEU A 76 0.21 -0.15 -14.50
CA LEU A 76 1.40 -0.83 -15.01
C LEU A 76 1.05 -2.06 -15.83
N ILE A 77 0.11 -2.89 -15.38
CA ILE A 77 -0.38 -4.06 -16.12
C ILE A 77 -1.01 -3.64 -17.45
N GLN A 78 -1.83 -2.59 -17.46
CA GLN A 78 -2.42 -2.05 -18.69
C GLN A 78 -1.34 -1.55 -19.67
N LYS A 79 -0.30 -0.88 -19.17
CA LYS A 79 0.81 -0.41 -19.99
C LYS A 79 1.65 -1.57 -20.53
N LEU A 80 1.87 -2.62 -19.74
CA LEU A 80 2.52 -3.86 -20.18
C LEU A 80 1.75 -4.52 -21.33
N ALA A 81 0.42 -4.58 -21.23
CA ALA A 81 -0.41 -5.13 -22.29
C ALA A 81 -0.23 -4.35 -23.62
N LEU A 82 -0.18 -3.02 -23.56
CA LEU A 82 0.09 -2.19 -24.74
C LEU A 82 1.48 -2.46 -25.34
N ILE A 83 2.52 -2.55 -24.49
CA ILE A 83 3.89 -2.84 -24.94
C ILE A 83 3.94 -4.20 -25.63
N ARG A 84 3.29 -5.22 -25.08
CA ARG A 84 3.20 -6.55 -25.68
C ARG A 84 2.52 -6.54 -27.04
N THR A 85 1.49 -5.72 -27.22
CA THR A 85 0.87 -5.52 -28.54
C THR A 85 1.86 -4.92 -29.54
N TYR A 86 2.73 -3.99 -29.14
CA TYR A 86 3.73 -3.41 -30.04
C TYR A 86 4.90 -4.34 -30.36
N LEU A 87 5.27 -5.22 -29.42
CA LEU A 87 6.40 -6.14 -29.58
C LEU A 87 6.03 -7.43 -30.32
N HIS A 88 4.83 -7.95 -30.07
CA HIS A 88 4.42 -9.29 -30.48
C HIS A 88 3.16 -9.33 -31.36
N GLY A 89 2.50 -8.18 -31.58
CA GLY A 89 1.31 -8.03 -32.43
C GLY A 89 1.64 -7.59 -33.84
#